data_AF-A0A172YAV4-F1
#
_entry.id   AF-A0A172YAV4-F1
#
_cell.length_a   1.000
_cell.length_b   1.000
_cell.length_c   1.000
_cell.angle_alpha   90.00
_cell.angle_beta   90.00
_cell.angle_gamma   90.00
#
_symmetry.space_group_name_H-M   'P 1'
#
loop_
_entity.id
_entity.type
_entity.pdbx_description
1 polymer ?
#
loop_
_entity_poly.entity_id
_entity_poly.type
_entity_poly.pdbx_seq_one_letter_code
_entity_poly.pdbx_strand_id
1 'polypeptide(L)'
;MAIHASRASARPRFTPSLQQIAVAQLGARLIVYRVNRRPAQREQLLGMLAMAQALGALPTPEFDALSAILDQLQASEVAHG
;
A
#
# COMPACT_ATOMS: atom_id res chain seq x y z
N MET A 1 -20.97 28.09 40.58
CA MET A 1 -20.32 26.75 40.53
C MET A 1 -20.17 26.37 39.07
N ALA A 2 -18.96 26.49 38.52
CA ALA A 2 -18.69 26.17 37.12
C ALA A 2 -18.47 24.66 36.95
N ILE A 3 -19.35 24.00 36.21
CA ILE A 3 -19.23 22.58 35.89
C ILE A 3 -18.31 22.47 34.67
N HIS A 4 -17.01 22.41 34.89
CA HIS A 4 -16.05 22.10 33.83
C HIS A 4 -16.14 20.60 33.52
N ALA A 5 -17.00 20.26 32.55
CA ALA A 5 -16.99 18.94 31.93
C ALA A 5 -15.64 18.76 31.21
N SER A 6 -14.75 17.98 31.83
CA SER A 6 -13.50 17.54 31.21
C SER A 6 -13.85 16.75 29.95
N ARG A 7 -13.75 17.38 28.78
CA ARG A 7 -13.70 16.69 27.50
C ARG A 7 -12.35 15.96 27.41
N ALA A 8 -12.26 14.80 28.05
CA ALA A 8 -11.25 13.82 27.68
C ALA A 8 -11.63 13.35 26.26
N SER A 9 -10.93 13.89 25.26
CA SER A 9 -11.02 13.39 23.89
C SER A 9 -10.57 11.94 23.90
N ALA A 10 -11.53 11.02 23.97
CA ALA A 10 -11.29 9.60 23.77
C ALA A 10 -10.98 9.40 22.28
N ARG A 11 -9.80 9.82 21.84
CA ARG A 11 -9.30 9.45 20.51
C ARG A 11 -9.13 7.93 20.56
N PRO A 12 -9.91 7.15 19.77
CA PRO A 12 -9.70 5.72 19.75
C PRO A 12 -8.24 5.49 19.36
N ARG A 13 -7.49 4.72 20.16
CA ARG A 13 -6.15 4.28 19.77
C ARG A 13 -6.33 3.26 18.66
N PHE A 14 -6.57 3.74 17.46
CA PHE A 14 -6.64 2.92 16.27
C PHE A 14 -5.26 2.35 16.04
N THR A 15 -5.08 1.08 16.36
CA THR A 15 -3.86 0.35 16.04
C THR A 15 -4.13 -0.33 14.69
N PRO A 16 -3.53 0.15 13.60
CA PRO A 16 -3.81 -0.41 12.29
C PRO A 16 -3.40 -1.89 12.24
N SER A 17 -4.19 -2.71 11.56
CA SER A 17 -3.85 -4.11 11.36
C SER A 17 -2.60 -4.24 10.48
N LEU A 18 -1.92 -5.40 10.57
CA LEU A 18 -0.78 -5.72 9.71
C LEU A 18 -1.12 -5.53 8.22
N GLN A 19 -2.31 -5.96 7.81
CA GLN A 19 -2.83 -5.78 6.46
C GLN A 19 -2.98 -4.30 6.09
N GLN A 20 -3.53 -3.46 6.98
CA GLN A 20 -3.68 -2.02 6.73
C GLN A 20 -2.32 -1.34 6.57
N ILE A 21 -1.33 -1.73 7.37
CA ILE A 21 0.05 -1.23 7.25
C ILE A 21 0.65 -1.65 5.92
N ALA A 22 0.53 -2.94 5.55
CA ALA A 22 1.07 -3.46 4.29
C ALA A 22 0.46 -2.76 3.07
N VAL A 23 -0.86 -2.62 3.05
CA VAL A 23 -1.59 -1.92 1.97
C VAL A 23 -1.15 -0.46 1.86
N ALA A 24 -1.04 0.26 2.99
CA ALA A 24 -0.61 1.65 2.98
C ALA A 24 0.82 1.82 2.45
N GLN A 25 1.74 0.94 2.84
CA GLN A 25 3.13 0.99 2.37
C GLN A 25 3.27 0.63 0.89
N LEU A 26 2.54 -0.39 0.42
CA LEU A 26 2.48 -0.77 -0.99
C LEU A 26 1.91 0.36 -1.84
N GLY A 27 0.80 0.96 -1.42
CA GLY A 27 0.17 2.09 -2.11
C GLY A 27 1.08 3.31 -2.24
N ALA A 28 1.77 3.69 -1.16
CA ALA A 28 2.71 4.82 -1.20
C ALA A 28 3.85 4.60 -2.21
N ARG A 29 4.43 3.40 -2.25
CA ARG A 29 5.50 3.06 -3.19
C ARG A 29 5.00 2.92 -4.63
N LEU A 30 3.77 2.44 -4.83
CA LEU A 30 3.13 2.36 -6.14
C LEU A 30 2.94 3.76 -6.77
N ILE A 31 2.54 4.76 -5.97
CA ILE A 31 2.41 6.15 -6.43
C ILE A 31 3.76 6.67 -6.91
N VAL A 32 4.83 6.46 -6.14
CA VAL A 32 6.19 6.88 -6.53
C VAL A 32 6.63 6.18 -7.82
N TYR A 33 6.36 4.87 -7.95
CA TYR A 33 6.67 4.13 -9.16
C TYR A 33 5.91 4.63 -10.38
N ARG A 34 4.62 4.97 -10.23
CA ARG A 34 3.80 5.50 -11.34
C ARG A 34 4.39 6.78 -11.95
N VAL A 35 5.06 7.59 -11.14
CA VAL A 35 5.71 8.84 -11.56
C VAL A 35 7.10 8.58 -12.15
N ASN A 36 7.95 7.82 -11.45
CA ASN A 36 9.37 7.67 -11.81
C ASN A 36 9.67 6.52 -12.78
N ARG A 37 8.81 5.50 -12.81
CA ARG A 37 8.84 4.31 -13.68
C ARG A 37 10.18 3.58 -13.77
N ARG A 38 10.96 3.56 -12.70
CA ARG A 38 12.27 2.88 -12.71
C ARG A 38 12.10 1.37 -12.57
N PRO A 39 12.76 0.54 -13.40
CA PRO A 39 12.68 -0.93 -13.32
C PRO A 39 12.99 -1.48 -11.92
N ALA A 40 14.01 -0.95 -11.24
CA ALA A 40 14.38 -1.35 -9.88
C ALA A 40 13.25 -1.12 -8.84
N GLN A 41 12.41 -0.09 -9.04
CA GLN A 41 11.27 0.16 -8.14
C GLN A 41 10.15 -0.87 -8.35
N ARG A 42 9.98 -1.35 -9.58
CA ARG A 42 9.05 -2.44 -9.88
C ARG A 42 9.47 -3.73 -9.20
N GLU A 43 10.74 -4.12 -9.33
CA GLU A 43 11.28 -5.32 -8.68
C GLU A 43 11.13 -5.23 -7.15
N GLN A 44 11.40 -4.06 -6.58
CA GLN A 44 11.18 -3.82 -5.16
C GLN A 44 9.70 -3.98 -4.76
N LEU A 45 8.77 -3.45 -5.56
CA LEU A 45 7.32 -3.58 -5.33
C LEU A 45 6.85 -5.04 -5.41
N LEU A 46 7.35 -5.81 -6.38
CA LEU A 46 7.06 -7.24 -6.51
C LEU A 46 7.60 -8.03 -5.31
N GLY A 47 8.83 -7.74 -4.86
CA GLY A 47 9.40 -8.37 -3.68
C GLY A 47 8.59 -8.09 -2.40
N MET A 48 8.07 -6.86 -2.28
CA MET A 48 7.18 -6.51 -1.16
C MET A 48 5.81 -7.19 -1.24
N LEU A 49 5.22 -7.30 -2.43
CA LEU A 49 3.96 -8.01 -2.65
C LEU A 49 4.10 -9.48 -2.22
N ALA A 50 5.18 -10.14 -2.66
CA ALA A 50 5.47 -11.53 -2.30
C ALA A 50 5.66 -11.68 -0.78
N MET A 51 6.39 -10.76 -0.15
CA MET A 51 6.58 -10.76 1.31
C MET A 51 5.28 -10.53 2.06
N ALA A 52 4.43 -9.60 1.61
CA ALA A 52 3.13 -9.33 2.23
C ALA A 52 2.19 -10.54 2.14
N GLN A 53 2.21 -11.24 1.01
CA GLN A 53 1.45 -12.49 0.83
C GLN A 53 1.97 -13.60 1.74
N ALA A 54 3.30 -13.79 1.80
CA ALA A 54 3.92 -14.81 2.67
C ALA A 54 3.63 -14.58 4.16
N LEU A 55 3.49 -13.32 4.59
CA LEU A 55 3.10 -12.96 5.96
C LEU A 55 1.59 -13.02 6.22
N GLY A 56 0.78 -13.42 5.23
CA GLY A 56 -0.68 -13.42 5.32
C GLY A 56 -1.31 -12.02 5.42
N ALA A 57 -0.54 -10.97 5.15
CA ALA A 57 -0.98 -9.58 5.16
C ALA A 57 -1.67 -9.18 3.84
N LEU A 58 -1.53 -9.99 2.80
CA LEU A 58 -2.13 -9.78 1.49
C LEU A 58 -2.73 -11.09 0.98
N PRO A 59 -4.06 -11.19 0.80
CA PRO A 59 -4.66 -12.39 0.25
C PRO A 59 -4.33 -12.53 -1.24
N THR A 60 -4.43 -13.76 -1.76
CA THR A 60 -4.10 -14.10 -3.15
C THR A 60 -4.81 -13.25 -4.20
N PRO A 61 -6.14 -12.99 -4.14
CA PRO A 61 -6.80 -12.18 -5.17
C PRO A 61 -6.27 -10.74 -5.22
N GLU A 62 -5.92 -10.13 -4.08
CA GLU A 62 -5.32 -8.80 -4.02
C GLU A 62 -3.87 -8.81 -4.52
N PHE A 63 -3.12 -9.88 -4.25
CA PHE A 63 -1.79 -10.07 -4.82
C PHE A 63 -1.82 -10.13 -6.35
N ASP A 64 -2.73 -10.92 -6.91
CA ASP A 64 -2.89 -11.08 -8.36
C ASP A 64 -3.30 -9.75 -9.02
N ALA A 65 -4.26 -9.05 -8.43
CA ALA A 65 -4.71 -7.75 -8.91
C ALA A 65 -3.59 -6.70 -8.90
N LEU A 66 -2.81 -6.63 -7.82
CA LEU A 66 -1.69 -5.67 -7.73
C LEU A 66 -0.55 -6.01 -8.68
N SER A 67 -0.26 -7.30 -8.88
CA SER A 67 0.74 -7.75 -9.86
C SER A 67 0.32 -7.37 -11.28
N ALA A 68 -0.95 -7.59 -11.64
CA ALA A 68 -1.48 -7.19 -12.94
C ALA A 68 -1.40 -5.67 -13.18
N ILE A 69 -1.65 -4.85 -12.15
CA ILE A 69 -1.50 -3.38 -12.24
C ILE A 69 -0.04 -3.01 -12.53
N LEU A 70 0.93 -3.65 -11.87
CA LEU A 70 2.36 -3.39 -12.11
C LEU A 70 2.78 -3.75 -13.54
N ASP A 71 2.24 -4.84 -14.08
CA ASP A 71 2.49 -5.26 -15.47
C ASP A 71 1.86 -4.29 -16.48
N GLN A 72 0.64 -3.83 -16.22
CA GLN A 72 -0.02 -2.81 -17.06
C GLN A 72 0.75 -1.48 -17.04
N LEU A 73 1.26 -1.06 -15.88
CA LEU A 73 2.05 0.17 -15.77
C LEU A 73 3.37 0.08 -16.53
N GLN A 74 4.00 -1.10 -16.58
CA GLN A 74 5.17 -1.36 -17.42
C GLN A 74 4.81 -1.34 -18.91
N ALA A 75 3.75 -2.04 -19.31
CA ALA A 75 3.32 -2.10 -20.71
C ALA A 75 2.89 -0.73 -21.26
N SER A 76 2.33 0.14 -20.41
CA SER A 76 1.91 1.50 -20.78
C SER A 76 3.08 2.42 -21.17
N GLU A 77 4.34 2.05 -20.93
CA GLU A 77 5.50 2.76 -21.49
C GLU A 77 5.68 2.52 -23.00
N VAL A 78 5.21 1.38 -23.54
CA VAL A 78 5.42 1.03 -24.95
C VAL A 78 4.45 1.77 -25.88
N ALA A 79 3.32 2.26 -25.35
CA ALA A 79 2.26 2.88 -26.16
C ALA A 79 2.41 4.41 -26.33
N HIS A 80 3.41 5.05 -25.71
CA HIS A 80 3.63 6.49 -25.76
C HIS A 80 5.02 6.89 -26.30
N GLY A 81 5.64 5.99 -27.07
CA GLY A 81 6.83 6.28 -27.89
C GLY A 81 6.45 6.59 -29.33
#